data_AF-A0A942INQ1-F1
#
_entry.id   AF-A0A942INQ1-F1
#
_cell.length_a   1.000
_cell.length_b   1.000
_cell.length_c   1.000
_cell.angle_alpha   90.00
_cell.angle_beta   90.00
_cell.angle_gamma   90.00
#
_symmetry.space_group_name_H-M   'P 1'
#
loop_
_entity.id
_entity.type
_entity.pdbx_description
1 polymer ?
#
loop_
_entity_poly.entity_id
_entity_poly.type
_entity_poly.pdbx_seq_one_letter_code
_entity_poly.pdbx_strand_id
1 'polypeptide(L)'
;MIPIISIVGKSDSGKTTFIEKLVPELVRRSYRIATVKHDVHGFEVDREGKDSWRHKQAGAHTVIISSPTKVALIRDVEKDLRLDEIRDKLVQDVDLILSEGYKKDVQPKIEIFRTEKHKELLCTKEDNLTAIVSDKEFDVGVSCFFLDDIKGVTDFIEKRFLKSKGEEEITLKVDGRNVPLKPFIRDFLLGSIKGMIRSLKGCEKPKKIEIQIED
;
A
#
# COMPACT_ATOMS: atom_id res chain seq x y z
N MET A 1 -8.93 -6.92 -5.36
CA MET A 1 -8.00 -7.50 -4.36
C MET A 1 -6.94 -6.46 -4.08
N ILE A 2 -6.58 -6.23 -2.81
CA ILE A 2 -5.55 -5.24 -2.45
C ILE A 2 -4.19 -5.76 -2.95
N PRO A 3 -3.45 -5.03 -3.80
CA PRO A 3 -2.13 -5.42 -4.25
C PRO A 3 -1.13 -5.44 -3.09
N ILE A 4 -0.14 -6.33 -3.16
CA ILE A 4 0.95 -6.45 -2.19
C ILE A 4 2.27 -6.31 -2.95
N ILE A 5 3.20 -5.52 -2.43
CA ILE A 5 4.57 -5.40 -2.95
C ILE A 5 5.55 -5.60 -1.80
N SER A 6 6.53 -6.48 -1.98
CA SER A 6 7.56 -6.74 -0.99
C SER A 6 8.83 -5.93 -1.28
N ILE A 7 9.22 -5.10 -0.32
CA ILE A 7 10.50 -4.40 -0.32
C ILE A 7 11.53 -5.32 0.34
N VAL A 8 12.46 -5.82 -0.47
CA VAL A 8 13.48 -6.78 -0.08
C VAL A 8 14.88 -6.18 -0.21
N GLY A 9 15.88 -6.85 0.37
CA GLY A 9 17.25 -6.36 0.45
C GLY A 9 18.00 -7.04 1.59
N LYS A 10 19.33 -6.90 1.63
CA LYS A 10 20.13 -7.33 2.78
C LYS A 10 19.81 -6.49 4.03
N SER A 11 20.28 -6.94 5.18
CA SER A 11 20.27 -6.10 6.39
C SER A 11 21.01 -4.80 6.12
N ASP A 12 20.51 -3.70 6.66
CA ASP A 12 21.08 -2.36 6.51
C ASP A 12 21.20 -1.83 5.07
N SER A 13 20.49 -2.41 4.09
CA SER A 13 20.46 -1.85 2.72
C SER A 13 19.60 -0.57 2.59
N GLY A 14 18.92 -0.15 3.66
CA GLY A 14 18.08 1.04 3.67
C GLY A 14 16.61 0.80 3.29
N LYS A 15 16.11 -0.44 3.43
CA LYS A 15 14.68 -0.79 3.18
C LYS A 15 13.72 0.11 3.96
N THR A 16 13.91 0.22 5.28
CA THR A 16 13.07 1.07 6.13
C THR A 16 13.11 2.53 5.68
N THR A 17 14.32 3.08 5.44
CA THR A 17 14.49 4.45 4.93
C THR A 17 13.82 4.66 3.57
N PHE A 18 13.83 3.65 2.71
CA PHE A 18 13.15 3.71 1.43
C PHE A 18 11.63 3.73 1.59
N ILE A 19 11.07 2.86 2.45
CA ILE A 19 9.63 2.84 2.76
C ILE A 19 9.19 4.17 3.39
N GLU A 20 9.98 4.74 4.29
CA GLU A 20 9.72 6.05 4.92
C GLU A 20 9.64 7.20 3.92
N LYS A 21 10.29 7.07 2.75
CA LYS A 21 10.18 8.04 1.65
C LYS A 21 9.05 7.72 0.67
N LEU A 22 8.84 6.44 0.39
CA LEU A 22 7.85 5.96 -0.56
C LEU A 22 6.41 6.14 -0.05
N VAL A 23 6.16 5.87 1.23
CA VAL A 23 4.82 5.97 1.83
C VAL A 23 4.29 7.42 1.76
N PRO A 24 5.04 8.46 2.19
CA PRO A 24 4.57 9.84 2.03
C PRO A 24 4.28 10.23 0.57
N GLU A 25 5.09 9.77 -0.38
CA GLU A 25 4.87 10.06 -1.80
C GLU A 25 3.56 9.42 -2.31
N LEU A 26 3.28 8.17 -1.94
CA LEU A 26 2.01 7.49 -2.25
C LEU A 26 0.80 8.14 -1.56
N VAL A 27 0.94 8.53 -0.29
CA VAL A 27 -0.12 9.21 0.47
C VAL A 27 -0.41 10.59 -0.13
N ARG A 28 0.61 11.33 -0.57
CA ARG A 28 0.45 12.59 -1.29
C ARG A 28 -0.35 12.42 -2.58
N ARG A 29 -0.25 11.25 -3.22
CA ARG A 29 -1.05 10.85 -4.38
C ARG A 29 -2.42 10.26 -4.02
N SER A 30 -2.82 10.37 -2.76
CA SER A 30 -4.13 9.97 -2.22
C SER A 30 -4.38 8.47 -2.12
N TYR A 31 -3.33 7.65 -2.10
CA TYR A 31 -3.48 6.23 -1.76
C TYR A 31 -3.44 6.01 -0.25
N ARG A 32 -4.29 5.11 0.23
CA ARG A 32 -4.22 4.55 1.58
C ARG A 32 -3.26 3.37 1.55
N ILE A 33 -2.22 3.42 2.37
CA ILE A 33 -1.14 2.44 2.36
C ILE A 33 -1.10 1.69 3.70
N ALA A 34 -1.07 0.36 3.64
CA ALA A 34 -0.71 -0.48 4.77
C ALA A 34 0.76 -0.90 4.66
N THR A 35 1.45 -0.97 5.79
CA THR A 35 2.80 -1.55 5.88
C THR A 35 2.80 -2.81 6.71
N VAL A 36 3.60 -3.80 6.31
CA VAL A 36 3.78 -5.06 7.05
C VAL A 36 5.27 -5.31 7.22
N LYS A 37 5.77 -5.35 8.45
CA LYS A 37 7.17 -5.70 8.73
C LYS A 37 7.25 -7.14 9.20
N HIS A 38 8.16 -7.91 8.62
CA HIS A 38 8.48 -9.25 9.11
C HIS A 38 9.65 -9.20 10.09
N ASP A 39 9.42 -9.53 11.36
CA ASP A 39 10.47 -9.72 12.35
C ASP A 39 10.54 -11.19 12.76
N VAL A 40 11.57 -11.89 12.27
CA VAL A 40 11.76 -13.33 12.51
C VAL A 40 12.16 -13.64 13.96
N HIS A 41 12.51 -12.63 14.76
CA HIS A 41 12.89 -12.79 16.16
C HIS A 41 11.74 -12.45 17.13
N GLY A 42 10.56 -12.09 16.60
CA GLY A 42 9.45 -11.59 17.40
C GLY A 42 9.61 -10.12 17.78
N PHE A 43 8.55 -9.54 18.36
CA PHE A 43 8.51 -8.13 18.74
C PHE A 43 7.51 -7.88 19.86
N GLU A 44 7.75 -6.83 20.65
CA GLU A 44 6.81 -6.30 21.63
C GLU A 44 6.31 -4.93 21.18
N VAL A 45 4.99 -4.73 21.16
CA VAL A 45 4.36 -3.45 20.76
C VAL A 45 3.75 -2.72 21.95
N ASP A 46 3.33 -3.47 22.96
CA ASP A 46 2.67 -2.89 24.13
C ASP A 46 3.67 -2.45 25.20
N ARG A 47 3.21 -1.62 26.13
CA ARG A 47 4.03 -1.15 27.25
C ARG A 47 3.86 -2.07 28.44
N GLU A 48 4.99 -2.62 28.89
CA GLU A 48 5.06 -3.45 30.09
C GLU A 48 4.36 -2.79 31.29
N GLY A 49 3.57 -3.58 32.02
CA GLY A 49 2.83 -3.14 33.20
C GLY A 49 1.52 -2.38 32.94
N LYS A 50 1.21 -1.99 31.69
CA LYS A 50 -0.09 -1.38 31.34
C LYS A 50 -1.21 -2.41 31.25
N ASP A 51 -2.45 -1.95 31.28
CA ASP A 51 -3.63 -2.82 31.39
C ASP A 51 -3.73 -3.81 30.22
N SER A 52 -3.53 -3.36 28.99
CA SER A 52 -3.52 -4.23 27.81
C SER A 52 -2.40 -5.28 27.84
N TRP A 53 -1.22 -4.91 28.33
CA TRP A 53 -0.12 -5.85 28.54
C TRP A 53 -0.46 -6.88 29.62
N ARG A 54 -1.05 -6.42 30.74
CA ARG A 54 -1.51 -7.32 31.81
C ARG A 54 -2.61 -8.27 31.34
N HIS A 55 -3.52 -7.82 30.48
CA HIS A 55 -4.51 -8.70 29.85
C HIS A 55 -3.83 -9.79 29.02
N LYS A 56 -2.79 -9.41 28.26
CA LYS A 56 -2.03 -10.37 27.45
C LYS A 56 -1.31 -11.41 28.32
N GLN A 57 -0.62 -10.95 29.37
CA GLN A 57 0.06 -11.83 30.33
C GLN A 57 -0.89 -12.72 31.13
N ALA A 58 -2.15 -12.29 31.32
CA ALA A 58 -3.19 -13.11 31.95
C ALA A 58 -3.68 -14.26 31.05
N GLY A 59 -3.18 -14.38 29.82
CA GLY A 59 -3.52 -15.45 28.89
C GLY A 59 -4.59 -15.07 27.86
N ALA A 60 -4.89 -13.78 27.68
CA ALA A 60 -5.78 -13.37 26.60
C ALA A 60 -5.14 -13.69 25.24
N HIS A 61 -5.75 -14.61 24.49
CA HIS A 61 -5.31 -14.95 23.13
C HIS A 61 -5.30 -13.71 22.21
N THR A 62 -6.30 -12.84 22.36
CA THR A 62 -6.45 -11.60 21.58
C THR A 62 -6.73 -10.43 22.52
N VAL A 63 -5.99 -9.33 22.37
CA VAL A 63 -6.19 -8.05 23.05
C VAL A 63 -6.45 -6.98 22.01
N ILE A 64 -7.52 -6.19 22.20
CA ILE A 64 -7.90 -5.08 21.32
C ILE A 64 -7.92 -3.79 22.15
N ILE A 65 -7.17 -2.79 21.71
CA ILE A 65 -7.17 -1.44 22.27
C ILE A 65 -7.87 -0.54 21.26
N SER A 66 -8.91 0.16 21.68
CA SER A 66 -9.69 1.04 20.80
C SER A 66 -9.73 2.47 21.35
N SER A 67 -9.59 3.45 20.46
CA SER A 67 -9.80 4.86 20.73
C SER A 67 -10.59 5.50 19.59
N PRO A 68 -11.06 6.75 19.73
CA PRO A 68 -11.76 7.46 18.65
C PRO A 68 -10.98 7.61 17.33
N THR A 69 -9.65 7.41 17.35
CA THR A 69 -8.79 7.66 16.18
C THR A 69 -7.90 6.48 15.79
N LYS A 70 -7.80 5.43 16.60
CA LYS A 70 -6.97 4.27 16.30
C LYS A 70 -7.42 3.01 17.03
N VAL A 71 -7.09 1.88 16.41
CA VAL A 71 -7.23 0.56 17.01
C VAL A 71 -5.89 -0.15 16.96
N ALA A 72 -5.54 -0.86 18.03
CA ALA A 72 -4.44 -1.81 18.06
C ALA A 72 -4.99 -3.21 18.35
N LEU A 73 -4.49 -4.20 17.63
CA LEU A 73 -4.81 -5.61 17.81
C LEU A 73 -3.52 -6.37 18.08
N ILE A 74 -3.48 -7.08 19.20
CA ILE A 74 -2.40 -7.98 19.59
C ILE A 74 -3.01 -9.37 19.67
N ARG A 75 -2.49 -10.33 18.92
CA ARG A 75 -3.07 -11.67 18.78
C ARG A 75 -1.97 -12.71 18.63
N ASP A 76 -2.12 -13.82 19.33
CA ASP A 76 -1.24 -14.99 19.14
C ASP A 76 -1.51 -15.65 17.79
N VAL A 77 -0.44 -16.13 17.18
CA VAL A 77 -0.47 -16.94 15.97
C VAL A 77 0.28 -18.24 16.21
N GLU A 78 -0.29 -19.35 15.75
CA GLU A 78 0.33 -20.68 15.85
C GLU A 78 1.53 -20.86 14.91
N LYS A 79 1.58 -20.03 13.85
CA LYS A 79 2.62 -20.05 12.82
C LYS A 79 2.72 -18.69 12.14
N ASP A 80 3.85 -18.46 11.48
CA ASP A 80 4.05 -17.29 10.62
C ASP A 80 2.93 -17.21 9.58
N LEU A 81 2.29 -16.04 9.53
CA LEU A 81 1.26 -15.76 8.54
C LEU A 81 1.92 -15.38 7.22
N ARG A 82 1.39 -15.90 6.12
CA ARG A 82 1.75 -15.41 4.78
C ARG A 82 1.14 -14.03 4.53
N LEU A 83 1.70 -13.27 3.58
CA LEU A 83 1.19 -11.94 3.25
C LEU A 83 -0.25 -11.94 2.72
N ASP A 84 -0.68 -12.98 2.01
CA ASP A 84 -2.07 -13.13 1.57
C ASP A 84 -3.03 -13.32 2.75
N GLU A 85 -2.63 -14.10 3.75
CA GLU A 85 -3.40 -14.26 4.98
C GLU A 85 -3.51 -12.97 5.79
N ILE A 86 -2.42 -12.20 5.88
CA ILE A 86 -2.42 -10.89 6.55
C ILE A 86 -3.36 -9.93 5.81
N ARG A 87 -3.26 -9.85 4.48
CA ARG A 87 -4.16 -9.04 3.64
C ARG A 87 -5.62 -9.40 3.90
N ASP A 88 -5.96 -10.68 3.83
CA ASP A 88 -7.36 -11.11 3.83
C ASP A 88 -7.99 -11.08 5.23
N LYS A 89 -7.18 -11.23 6.29
CA LYS A 89 -7.69 -11.32 7.68
C LYS A 89 -7.57 -10.02 8.47
N LEU A 90 -6.56 -9.18 8.20
CA LEU A 90 -6.17 -8.08 9.09
C LEU A 90 -6.18 -6.70 8.42
N VAL A 91 -6.04 -6.63 7.10
CA VAL A 91 -5.93 -5.37 6.38
C VAL A 91 -7.25 -5.02 5.72
N GLN A 92 -7.75 -3.82 5.99
CA GLN A 92 -8.99 -3.30 5.41
C GLN A 92 -8.74 -1.88 4.93
N ASP A 93 -9.55 -1.41 3.97
CA ASP A 93 -9.61 0.01 3.62
C ASP A 93 -8.28 0.64 3.19
N VAL A 94 -7.48 -0.10 2.41
CA VAL A 94 -6.25 0.41 1.79
C VAL A 94 -6.17 0.07 0.31
N ASP A 95 -5.37 0.81 -0.43
CA ASP A 95 -5.17 0.66 -1.87
C ASP A 95 -3.92 -0.18 -2.19
N LEU A 96 -2.97 -0.28 -1.26
CA LEU A 96 -1.73 -1.05 -1.41
C LEU A 96 -1.19 -1.52 -0.05
N ILE A 97 -0.62 -2.72 -0.03
CA ILE A 97 0.21 -3.21 1.08
C ILE A 97 1.69 -3.20 0.65
N LEU A 98 2.54 -2.55 1.44
CA LEU A 98 3.99 -2.62 1.32
C LEU A 98 4.56 -3.50 2.43
N SER A 99 5.19 -4.62 2.11
CA SER A 99 5.85 -5.44 3.12
C SER A 99 7.35 -5.17 3.16
N GLU A 100 7.94 -5.00 4.35
CA GLU A 100 9.38 -5.09 4.55
C GLU A 100 9.75 -6.52 4.95
N GLY A 101 10.49 -7.24 4.10
CA GLY A 101 10.84 -8.65 4.33
C GLY A 101 10.06 -9.62 3.44
N TYR A 102 9.62 -10.75 4.02
CA TYR A 102 8.90 -11.81 3.29
C TYR A 102 9.59 -12.29 1.99
N LYS A 103 10.93 -12.46 2.03
CA LYS A 103 11.75 -12.81 0.85
C LYS A 103 11.29 -14.09 0.13
N LYS A 104 10.67 -15.01 0.86
CA LYS A 104 10.22 -16.31 0.35
C LYS A 104 8.76 -16.30 -0.16
N ASP A 105 8.01 -15.22 0.06
CA ASP A 105 6.63 -15.13 -0.41
C ASP A 105 6.57 -14.92 -1.91
N VAL A 106 5.45 -15.27 -2.53
CA VAL A 106 5.24 -15.17 -3.98
C VAL A 106 4.90 -13.75 -4.47
N GLN A 107 4.85 -12.76 -3.58
CA GLN A 107 4.46 -11.41 -3.96
C GLN A 107 5.54 -10.73 -4.84
N PRO A 108 5.15 -9.78 -5.73
CA PRO A 108 6.07 -8.96 -6.49
C PRO A 108 7.08 -8.24 -5.60
N LYS A 109 8.36 -8.23 -6.01
CA LYS A 109 9.46 -7.71 -5.18
C LYS A 109 10.13 -6.49 -5.80
N ILE A 110 10.37 -5.48 -4.98
CA ILE A 110 11.29 -4.39 -5.27
C ILE A 110 12.52 -4.61 -4.38
N GLU A 111 13.68 -4.84 -4.99
CA GLU A 111 14.92 -5.06 -4.25
C GLU A 111 15.70 -3.76 -4.05
N ILE A 112 16.01 -3.45 -2.79
CA ILE A 112 16.90 -2.36 -2.41
C ILE A 112 18.33 -2.90 -2.35
N PHE A 113 19.11 -2.55 -3.35
CA PHE A 113 20.52 -2.93 -3.51
C PHE A 113 21.45 -1.78 -3.13
N ARG A 114 22.56 -2.11 -2.48
CA ARG A 114 23.67 -1.18 -2.22
C ARG A 114 24.97 -1.92 -2.39
N THR A 115 25.86 -1.38 -3.22
CA THR A 115 27.16 -2.01 -3.54
C THR A 115 28.01 -2.23 -2.28
N GLU A 116 27.92 -1.33 -1.30
CA GLU A 116 28.61 -1.46 0.00
C GLU A 116 28.07 -2.60 0.88
N LYS A 117 26.83 -3.06 0.68
CA LYS A 117 26.18 -4.08 1.52
C LYS A 117 26.22 -5.48 0.92
N HIS A 118 26.29 -5.60 -0.40
CA HIS A 118 26.32 -6.89 -1.10
C HIS A 118 26.81 -6.76 -2.53
N LYS A 119 27.35 -7.88 -3.07
CA LYS A 119 27.94 -7.94 -4.42
C LYS A 119 26.92 -8.23 -5.52
N GLU A 120 25.89 -9.00 -5.19
CA GLU A 120 24.92 -9.56 -6.13
C GLU A 120 23.50 -9.37 -5.59
N LEU A 121 22.52 -9.32 -6.49
CA LEU A 121 21.10 -9.25 -6.16
C LEU A 121 20.67 -10.49 -5.35
N LEU A 122 19.74 -10.30 -4.43
CA LEU A 122 19.11 -11.35 -3.64
C LEU A 122 18.04 -12.11 -4.43
N CYS A 123 17.35 -11.40 -5.32
CA CYS A 123 16.24 -11.94 -6.08
C CYS A 123 16.56 -11.93 -7.57
N THR A 124 15.98 -12.90 -8.26
CA THR A 124 15.95 -13.01 -9.71
C THR A 124 14.52 -12.79 -10.21
N LYS A 125 14.33 -12.82 -11.53
CA LYS A 125 12.97 -12.81 -12.12
C LYS A 125 12.11 -13.98 -11.65
N GLU A 126 12.71 -15.14 -11.39
CA GLU A 126 12.01 -16.34 -10.91
C GLU A 126 11.46 -16.14 -9.49
N ASP A 127 12.06 -15.23 -8.72
CA ASP A 127 11.60 -14.81 -7.40
C ASP A 127 10.52 -13.71 -7.45
N ASN A 128 9.92 -13.44 -8.61
CA ASN A 128 8.99 -12.33 -8.85
C ASN A 128 9.61 -10.94 -8.63
N LEU A 129 10.92 -10.78 -8.86
CA LEU A 129 11.56 -9.46 -8.91
C LEU A 129 10.91 -8.61 -10.01
N THR A 130 10.41 -7.43 -9.65
CA THR A 130 9.75 -6.52 -10.59
C THR A 130 10.51 -5.23 -10.82
N ALA A 131 11.33 -4.81 -9.86
CA ALA A 131 12.19 -3.63 -9.97
C ALA A 131 13.36 -3.70 -8.98
N ILE A 132 14.40 -2.95 -9.27
CA ILE A 132 15.59 -2.76 -8.42
C ILE A 132 15.70 -1.28 -8.10
N VAL A 133 16.08 -0.96 -6.86
CA VAL A 133 16.46 0.39 -6.43
C VAL A 133 17.88 0.32 -5.92
N SER A 134 18.81 1.04 -6.54
CA SER A 134 20.25 0.75 -6.42
C SER A 134 21.13 2.01 -6.53
N ASP A 135 22.36 1.91 -6.03
CA ASP A 135 23.46 2.88 -6.24
C ASP A 135 24.25 2.63 -7.53
N LYS A 136 23.91 1.57 -8.27
CA LYS A 136 24.45 1.24 -9.59
C LYS A 136 23.35 0.71 -10.52
N GLU A 137 23.60 0.74 -11.82
CA GLU A 137 22.69 0.20 -12.82
C GLU A 137 22.75 -1.33 -12.89
N PHE A 138 21.63 -1.93 -13.29
CA PHE A 138 21.49 -3.35 -13.57
C PHE A 138 20.70 -3.56 -14.85
N ASP A 139 21.20 -4.43 -15.73
CA ASP A 139 20.48 -4.91 -16.91
C ASP A 139 20.11 -6.39 -16.74
N VAL A 140 19.06 -6.63 -15.96
CA VAL A 140 18.51 -7.98 -15.72
C VAL A 140 17.06 -8.09 -16.22
N GLY A 141 16.65 -7.13 -17.06
CA GLY A 141 15.34 -7.07 -17.71
C GLY A 141 14.15 -6.79 -16.77
N VAL A 142 14.37 -6.08 -15.68
CA VAL A 142 13.36 -5.42 -14.83
C VAL A 142 13.74 -3.94 -14.69
N SER A 143 12.81 -3.08 -14.26
CA SER A 143 13.11 -1.66 -14.08
C SER A 143 14.17 -1.45 -12.98
N CYS A 144 15.16 -0.59 -13.23
CA CYS A 144 16.18 -0.20 -12.26
C CYS A 144 16.07 1.30 -12.00
N PHE A 145 15.99 1.70 -10.73
CA PHE A 145 15.88 3.08 -10.27
C PHE A 145 17.05 3.43 -9.35
N PHE A 146 17.43 4.71 -9.30
CA PHE A 146 18.37 5.18 -8.29
C PHE A 146 17.69 5.32 -6.92
N LEU A 147 18.48 5.25 -5.84
CA LEU A 147 18.01 5.27 -4.44
C LEU A 147 17.18 6.51 -4.05
N ASP A 148 17.37 7.62 -4.75
CA ASP A 148 16.68 8.89 -4.57
C ASP A 148 15.50 9.10 -5.52
N ASP A 149 15.32 8.25 -6.53
CA ASP A 149 14.22 8.35 -7.50
C ASP A 149 12.89 7.76 -6.96
N ILE A 150 12.44 8.31 -5.83
CA ILE A 150 11.18 7.92 -5.18
C ILE A 150 9.99 8.20 -6.09
N LYS A 151 10.05 9.28 -6.88
CA LYS A 151 9.01 9.64 -7.82
C LYS A 151 8.88 8.59 -8.93
N GLY A 152 9.98 8.19 -9.56
CA GLY A 152 10.00 7.18 -10.63
C GLY A 152 9.53 5.82 -10.15
N VAL A 153 9.95 5.39 -8.94
CA VAL A 153 9.42 4.16 -8.32
C VAL A 153 7.90 4.29 -8.11
N THR A 154 7.42 5.42 -7.59
CA THR A 154 5.99 5.59 -7.34
C THR A 154 5.19 5.58 -8.65
N ASP A 155 5.67 6.27 -9.69
CA ASP A 155 5.06 6.27 -11.04
C ASP A 155 4.97 4.82 -11.59
N PHE A 156 6.02 4.02 -11.37
CA PHE A 156 6.07 2.62 -11.74
C PHE A 156 5.05 1.76 -10.95
N ILE A 157 5.00 1.93 -9.63
CA ILE A 157 4.05 1.21 -8.77
C ILE A 157 2.62 1.52 -9.20
N GLU A 158 2.31 2.80 -9.44
CA GLU A 158 0.99 3.20 -9.90
C GLU A 158 0.62 2.54 -11.22
N LYS A 159 1.49 2.65 -12.22
CA LYS A 159 1.23 2.11 -13.55
C LYS A 159 1.05 0.59 -13.54
N ARG A 160 1.81 -0.12 -12.72
CA ARG A 160 1.89 -1.59 -12.75
C ARG A 160 0.95 -2.29 -11.79
N PHE A 161 0.74 -1.72 -10.61
CA PHE A 161 0.00 -2.37 -9.52
C PHE A 161 -1.23 -1.58 -9.09
N LEU A 162 -1.26 -0.26 -9.35
CA LEU A 162 -2.34 0.62 -8.91
C LEU A 162 -3.05 1.30 -10.07
N LYS A 163 -3.56 0.56 -11.07
CA LYS A 163 -4.65 1.03 -11.95
C LYS A 163 -5.51 -0.17 -12.39
N SER A 164 -6.85 -0.12 -12.38
CA SER A 164 -7.77 1.03 -12.43
C SER A 164 -8.93 0.91 -11.40
N LYS A 165 -9.07 1.85 -10.43
CA LYS A 165 -10.37 2.54 -10.40
C LYS A 165 -10.41 3.16 -11.80
N GLY A 166 -11.44 2.86 -12.61
CA GLY A 166 -11.52 3.29 -14.00
C GLY A 166 -11.03 4.71 -14.17
N GLU A 167 -10.57 5.05 -15.38
CA GLU A 167 -10.33 6.42 -15.85
C GLU A 167 -11.62 7.27 -15.74
N GLU A 168 -12.10 7.41 -14.52
CA GLU A 168 -13.21 8.21 -14.10
C GLU A 168 -12.56 9.52 -13.73
N GLU A 169 -12.27 10.23 -14.81
CA GLU A 169 -12.00 11.63 -14.75
C GLU A 169 -13.32 12.31 -14.39
N ILE A 170 -13.37 12.86 -13.17
CA ILE A 170 -14.44 13.76 -12.78
C ILE A 170 -13.92 15.18 -12.95
N THR A 171 -14.63 15.93 -13.78
CA THR A 171 -14.35 17.34 -14.01
C THR A 171 -15.53 18.13 -13.48
N LEU A 172 -15.29 19.00 -12.51
CA LEU A 172 -16.28 19.98 -12.08
C LEU A 172 -16.07 21.27 -12.89
N LYS A 173 -17.15 21.78 -13.47
CA LYS A 173 -17.16 23.10 -14.08
C LYS A 173 -18.09 24.03 -13.30
N VAL A 174 -17.63 25.24 -13.03
CA VAL A 174 -18.43 26.34 -12.48
C VAL A 174 -18.31 27.50 -13.46
N ASP A 175 -19.44 27.98 -13.98
CA ASP A 175 -19.50 29.00 -15.04
C ASP A 175 -18.61 28.64 -16.26
N GLY A 176 -18.63 27.37 -16.64
CA GLY A 176 -17.82 26.82 -17.74
C GLY A 176 -16.32 26.63 -17.43
N ARG A 177 -15.83 27.06 -16.26
CA ARG A 177 -14.43 26.95 -15.85
C ARG A 177 -14.17 25.67 -15.07
N ASN A 178 -13.11 24.93 -15.42
CA ASN A 178 -12.70 23.74 -14.68
C ASN A 178 -12.23 24.12 -13.27
N VAL A 179 -12.83 23.50 -12.25
CA VAL A 179 -12.46 23.65 -10.85
C VAL A 179 -11.62 22.44 -10.42
N PRO A 180 -10.36 22.63 -9.97
CA PRO A 180 -9.55 21.55 -9.43
C PRO A 180 -10.21 20.93 -8.20
N LEU A 181 -10.45 19.62 -8.25
CA LEU A 181 -11.06 18.89 -7.13
C LEU A 181 -10.00 18.34 -6.19
N LYS A 182 -10.18 18.58 -4.89
CA LYS A 182 -9.41 17.89 -3.85
C LYS A 182 -9.76 16.38 -3.83
N PRO A 183 -8.84 15.50 -3.41
CA PRO A 183 -9.05 14.05 -3.43
C PRO A 183 -10.35 13.59 -2.76
N PHE A 184 -10.62 14.08 -1.55
CA PHE A 184 -11.85 13.76 -0.82
C PHE A 184 -13.12 14.13 -1.60
N ILE A 185 -13.15 15.30 -2.24
CA ILE A 185 -14.30 15.75 -3.02
C ILE A 185 -14.49 14.89 -4.27
N ARG A 186 -13.38 14.52 -4.93
CA ARG A 186 -13.39 13.61 -6.07
C ARG A 186 -13.99 12.25 -5.70
N ASP A 187 -13.50 11.62 -4.64
CA ASP A 187 -14.01 10.31 -4.20
C ASP A 187 -15.47 10.38 -3.74
N PHE A 188 -15.83 11.44 -3.00
CA PHE A 188 -17.20 11.67 -2.55
C PHE A 188 -18.17 11.79 -3.73
N LEU A 189 -17.85 12.63 -4.73
CA LEU A 189 -18.70 12.84 -5.90
C LEU A 189 -18.82 11.56 -6.74
N LEU A 190 -17.69 10.88 -7.02
CA LEU A 190 -17.70 9.63 -7.79
C LEU A 190 -18.55 8.55 -7.11
N GLY A 191 -18.37 8.34 -5.81
CA GLY A 191 -19.13 7.36 -5.04
C GLY A 191 -20.63 7.67 -5.04
N SER A 192 -20.98 8.93 -4.78
CA SER A 192 -22.37 9.39 -4.70
C SER A 192 -23.09 9.28 -6.05
N ILE A 193 -22.48 9.79 -7.12
CA ILE A 193 -23.06 9.76 -8.47
C ILE A 193 -23.26 8.32 -8.94
N LYS A 194 -22.27 7.44 -8.75
CA LYS A 194 -22.42 6.02 -9.10
C LYS A 194 -23.53 5.33 -8.31
N GLY A 195 -23.64 5.64 -7.02
CA GLY A 195 -24.71 5.13 -6.17
C GLY A 195 -26.07 5.50 -6.73
N MET A 196 -26.26 6.77 -7.11
CA MET A 196 -27.49 7.26 -7.74
C MET A 196 -27.76 6.56 -9.06
N ILE A 197 -26.79 6.50 -9.98
CA ILE A 197 -26.98 5.89 -11.31
C ILE A 197 -27.37 4.40 -11.22
N ARG A 198 -26.78 3.64 -10.30
CA ARG A 198 -27.14 2.22 -10.10
C ARG A 198 -28.59 2.01 -9.66
N SER A 199 -29.21 3.03 -9.07
CA SER A 199 -30.62 2.98 -8.66
C SER A 199 -31.60 3.31 -9.79
N LEU A 200 -31.11 3.84 -10.92
CA LEU A 200 -31.94 4.24 -12.07
C LEU A 200 -32.06 3.11 -13.10
N LYS A 201 -33.29 2.82 -13.55
CA LYS A 201 -33.55 1.83 -14.60
C LYS A 201 -33.04 2.32 -15.95
N GLY A 202 -32.38 1.44 -16.71
CA GLY A 202 -31.85 1.74 -18.05
C GLY A 202 -30.48 2.45 -18.06
N CYS A 203 -29.83 2.55 -16.90
CA CYS A 203 -28.51 3.16 -16.74
C CYS A 203 -27.46 2.16 -16.24
N GLU A 204 -27.58 0.87 -16.57
CA GLU A 204 -26.77 -0.19 -15.97
C GLU A 204 -25.29 -0.14 -16.40
N LYS A 205 -24.99 0.46 -17.57
CA LYS A 205 -23.64 0.55 -18.15
C LYS A 205 -23.40 1.90 -18.87
N PRO A 206 -23.39 3.04 -18.16
CA PRO A 206 -23.20 4.35 -18.78
C PRO A 206 -21.74 4.48 -19.26
N LYS A 207 -21.54 5.04 -20.45
CA LYS A 207 -20.20 5.41 -20.95
C LYS A 207 -19.76 6.80 -20.47
N LYS A 208 -20.73 7.70 -20.25
CA LYS A 208 -20.53 9.08 -19.79
C LYS A 208 -21.73 9.49 -18.92
N ILE A 209 -21.48 10.21 -17.84
CA ILE A 209 -22.51 10.79 -16.96
C ILE A 209 -22.28 12.30 -16.95
N GLU A 210 -23.29 13.07 -17.28
CA GLU A 210 -23.29 14.54 -17.16
C GLU A 210 -24.39 14.95 -16.19
N ILE A 211 -24.06 15.87 -15.27
CA ILE A 211 -25.01 16.47 -14.34
C ILE A 211 -24.93 17.97 -14.56
N GLN A 212 -26.06 18.58 -14.86
CA GLN A 212 -26.21 20.02 -15.04
C GLN A 212 -27.21 20.53 -13.99
N ILE A 213 -26.88 21.67 -13.38
CA ILE A 213 -27.73 22.36 -12.41
C ILE A 213 -27.92 23.77 -12.99
N GLU A 214 -29.16 24.14 -13.26
CA GLU A 214 -29.57 25.45 -13.76
C GLU A 214 -30.42 26.12 -12.67
N ASP A 215 -30.22 27.42 -12.44
CA ASP A 215 -31.00 28.25 -11.51
C ASP A 215 -32.19 28.93 -12.20
#